data_AF-A0A7W2IB25-F1
#
_entry.id   AF-A0A7W2IB25-F1
#
_cell.length_a   1.000
_cell.length_b   1.000
_cell.length_c   1.000
_cell.angle_alpha   90.00
_cell.angle_beta   90.00
_cell.angle_gamma   90.00
#
_symmetry.space_group_name_H-M   'P 1'
#
loop_
_entity.id
_entity.type
_entity.pdbx_description
1 polymer ?
#
loop_
_entity_poly.entity_id
_entity_poly.type
_entity_poly.pdbx_seq_one_letter_code
_entity_poly.pdbx_strand_id
1 'polypeptide(L)'
;MKHLIGLIGVLAVTGCASVAGEKLQPVAIKTIFENQEVAGLGCTLSNDTGTWFLTSPATVTVHKSTGDLAIDCKKDRYAGTATAVSKSNGAVWGNILLGGGIGYIVDRNTGAGFDYPANITVVLRQVDSAGIPKNAPLAPVSAADVPVKTN
;
A
#
# COMPACT_ATOMS: atom_id res chain seq x y z
N MET A 1 57.71 -26.56 -17.47
CA MET A 1 57.66 -25.33 -16.64
C MET A 1 56.75 -24.35 -17.38
N LYS A 2 55.49 -24.18 -16.92
CA LYS A 2 54.91 -22.91 -16.41
C LYS A 2 55.14 -21.77 -17.42
N HIS A 3 54.13 -21.21 -18.09
CA HIS A 3 53.15 -20.28 -17.50
C HIS A 3 51.78 -20.30 -18.21
N LEU A 4 50.72 -20.52 -17.42
CA LEU A 4 49.39 -19.92 -17.64
C LEU A 4 49.53 -18.38 -17.61
N ILE A 5 48.77 -17.64 -18.43
CA ILE A 5 48.18 -16.29 -18.26
C ILE A 5 47.55 -15.96 -19.64
N GLY A 6 46.31 -15.51 -19.83
CA GLY A 6 45.25 -15.12 -18.93
C GLY A 6 43.97 -14.90 -19.75
N LEU A 7 42.86 -15.36 -19.19
CA LEU A 7 41.49 -15.24 -19.65
C LEU A 7 41.04 -13.77 -19.61
N ILE A 8 40.75 -13.15 -20.75
CA ILE A 8 39.97 -11.89 -20.81
C ILE A 8 38.78 -12.14 -21.74
N GLY A 9 37.76 -12.78 -21.19
CA GLY A 9 36.42 -12.73 -21.75
C GLY A 9 35.79 -11.41 -21.31
N VAL A 10 35.73 -10.43 -22.21
CA VAL A 10 34.93 -9.22 -22.01
C VAL A 10 33.46 -9.64 -22.06
N LEU A 11 32.91 -10.00 -20.91
CA LEU A 11 31.46 -10.05 -20.70
C LEU A 11 30.95 -8.61 -20.76
N ALA A 12 30.54 -8.20 -21.96
CA ALA A 12 29.68 -7.04 -22.15
C ALA A 12 28.36 -7.32 -21.43
N VAL A 13 28.28 -6.95 -20.15
CA VAL A 13 27.04 -6.89 -19.41
C VAL A 13 26.28 -5.68 -19.94
N THR A 14 25.61 -5.82 -21.10
CA THR A 14 24.54 -4.91 -21.51
C THR A 14 23.30 -5.24 -20.69
N GLY A 15 23.43 -5.12 -19.37
CA GLY A 15 22.28 -5.08 -18.48
C GLY A 15 21.90 -3.62 -18.34
N CYS A 16 20.70 -3.25 -18.77
CA CYS A 16 20.01 -2.09 -18.20
C CYS A 16 19.69 -2.41 -16.74
N ALA A 17 20.72 -2.48 -15.90
CA ALA A 17 20.58 -2.72 -14.49
C ALA A 17 20.15 -1.39 -13.88
N SER A 18 18.84 -1.17 -13.82
CA SER A 18 18.28 -0.13 -12.94
C SER A 18 18.50 -0.58 -11.49
N VAL A 19 19.74 -0.46 -11.01
CA VAL A 19 20.18 -0.69 -9.62
C VAL A 19 19.87 0.56 -8.79
N ALA A 20 18.67 1.09 -8.97
CA ALA A 20 18.10 2.09 -8.11
C ALA A 20 16.66 1.64 -7.91
N GLY A 21 16.36 1.07 -6.73
CA GLY A 21 14.99 0.74 -6.38
C GLY A 21 14.14 1.98 -6.59
N GLU A 22 13.21 1.93 -7.55
CA GLU A 22 12.34 3.07 -7.80
C GLU A 22 11.60 3.38 -6.50
N LYS A 23 11.61 4.65 -6.06
CA LYS A 23 10.89 5.09 -4.86
C LYS A 23 9.40 5.25 -5.12
N LEU A 24 9.00 5.22 -6.39
CA LEU A 24 7.64 5.34 -6.84
C LEU A 24 7.13 3.95 -7.24
N GLN A 25 5.89 3.66 -6.89
CA GLN A 25 5.24 2.41 -7.26
C GLN A 25 3.83 2.67 -7.75
N PRO A 26 3.44 2.19 -8.94
CA PRO A 26 2.04 2.11 -9.30
C PRO A 26 1.34 1.02 -8.47
N VAL A 27 0.24 1.38 -7.81
CA VAL A 27 -0.60 0.47 -7.02
C VAL A 27 -2.03 0.57 -7.52
N ALA A 28 -2.60 -0.56 -7.93
CA ALA A 28 -3.98 -0.68 -8.39
C ALA A 28 -4.91 -0.98 -7.21
N ILE A 29 -5.97 -0.18 -7.07
CA ILE A 29 -7.02 -0.35 -6.06
C ILE A 29 -8.32 -0.76 -6.74
N LYS A 30 -8.92 -1.84 -6.24
CA LYS A 30 -10.30 -2.24 -6.55
C LYS A 30 -11.09 -2.44 -5.27
N THR A 31 -12.40 -2.26 -5.34
CA THR A 31 -13.28 -2.43 -4.18
C THR A 31 -14.33 -3.49 -4.46
N ILE A 32 -14.62 -4.34 -3.47
CA ILE A 32 -15.61 -5.42 -3.61
C ILE A 32 -16.62 -5.36 -2.48
N PHE A 33 -17.88 -5.64 -2.79
CA PHE A 33 -18.97 -5.83 -1.84
C PHE A 33 -19.70 -7.12 -2.21
N GLU A 34 -19.90 -8.04 -1.26
CA GLU A 34 -20.57 -9.33 -1.50
C GLU A 34 -20.07 -10.06 -2.76
N ASN A 35 -18.74 -10.14 -2.91
CA ASN A 35 -18.04 -10.77 -4.04
C ASN A 35 -18.25 -10.08 -5.41
N GLN A 36 -18.88 -8.90 -5.46
CA GLN A 36 -19.05 -8.09 -6.67
C GLN A 36 -18.15 -6.85 -6.61
N GLU A 37 -17.56 -6.49 -7.75
CA GLU A 37 -16.79 -5.24 -7.85
C GLU A 37 -17.72 -4.04 -7.81
N VAL A 38 -17.37 -3.04 -6.99
CA VAL A 38 -18.09 -1.77 -6.89
C VAL A 38 -17.15 -0.65 -7.33
N ALA A 39 -17.66 0.27 -8.14
CA ALA A 39 -16.90 1.39 -8.68
C ALA A 39 -17.37 2.74 -8.11
N GLY A 40 -16.52 3.75 -8.28
CA GLY A 40 -16.78 5.12 -7.90
C GLY A 40 -16.57 5.42 -6.43
N LEU A 41 -15.84 4.60 -5.67
CA LEU A 41 -15.51 4.90 -4.27
C LEU A 41 -14.30 5.81 -4.18
N GLY A 42 -14.43 6.90 -3.43
CA GLY A 42 -13.30 7.75 -3.09
C GLY A 42 -12.42 7.06 -2.06
N CYS A 43 -11.15 6.85 -2.41
CA CYS A 43 -10.16 6.18 -1.58
C CYS A 43 -9.03 7.15 -1.22
N THR A 44 -8.65 7.14 0.05
CA THR A 44 -7.46 7.81 0.59
C THR A 44 -6.43 6.75 0.95
N LEU A 45 -5.24 6.89 0.39
CA LEU A 45 -4.10 6.02 0.67
C LEU A 45 -3.06 6.84 1.43
N SER A 46 -2.48 6.32 2.49
CA SER A 46 -1.48 7.05 3.26
C SER A 46 -0.39 6.15 3.83
N ASN A 47 0.81 6.71 3.90
CA ASN A 47 1.92 6.20 4.68
C ASN A 47 2.69 7.40 5.29
N ASP A 48 3.85 7.16 5.88
CA ASP A 48 4.72 8.18 6.47
C ASP A 48 5.36 9.14 5.45
N THR A 49 5.29 8.83 4.15
CA THR A 49 5.85 9.67 3.07
C THR A 49 4.83 10.57 2.40
N GLY A 50 3.53 10.28 2.54
CA GLY A 50 2.50 11.07 1.88
C GLY A 50 1.09 10.50 1.98
N THR A 51 0.19 11.19 1.29
CA THR A 51 -1.22 10.81 1.15
C THR A 51 -1.65 11.02 -0.29
N TRP A 52 -2.41 10.05 -0.81
CA TRP A 52 -2.88 10.02 -2.18
C TRP A 52 -4.39 9.78 -2.21
N PHE A 53 -5.03 10.27 -3.25
CA PHE A 53 -6.47 10.16 -3.44
C PHE A 53 -6.77 9.60 -4.81
N LEU A 54 -7.74 8.70 -4.89
CA LEU A 54 -8.23 8.15 -6.16
C LEU A 54 -9.70 7.75 -6.05
N THR A 55 -10.33 7.57 -7.19
CA THR A 55 -11.67 6.96 -7.29
C THR A 55 -11.52 5.57 -7.86
N SER A 56 -11.91 4.54 -7.12
CA SER A 56 -11.75 3.14 -7.54
C SER A 56 -12.76 2.72 -8.62
N PRO A 57 -12.45 1.73 -9.47
CA PRO A 57 -11.13 1.11 -9.64
C PRO A 57 -10.16 2.06 -10.35
N ALA A 58 -8.96 2.23 -9.81
CA ALA A 58 -7.91 3.05 -10.43
C ALA A 58 -6.52 2.66 -9.91
N THR A 59 -5.50 3.08 -10.65
CA THR A 59 -4.09 2.97 -10.26
C THR A 59 -3.57 4.33 -9.84
N VAL A 60 -2.83 4.38 -8.74
CA VAL A 60 -2.13 5.58 -8.27
C VAL A 60 -0.64 5.26 -8.07
N THR A 61 0.21 6.22 -8.41
CA THR A 61 1.65 6.11 -8.13
C THR A 61 1.93 6.65 -6.74
N VAL A 62 2.32 5.77 -5.82
CA VAL A 62 2.65 6.11 -4.43
C VAL A 62 4.15 6.13 -4.22
N HIS A 63 4.61 6.83 -3.18
CA HIS A 63 5.97 6.68 -2.68
C HIS A 63 6.05 5.45 -1.79
N LYS A 64 7.03 4.58 -2.07
CA LYS A 64 7.34 3.40 -1.27
C LYS A 64 7.89 3.83 0.08
N SER A 65 7.54 3.07 1.11
CA SER A 65 8.05 3.30 2.46
C SER A 65 8.30 1.98 3.18
N THR A 66 9.10 2.04 4.24
CA THR A 66 9.19 0.97 5.24
C THR A 66 7.91 0.78 6.05
N GLY A 67 7.05 1.81 6.12
CA GLY A 67 5.75 1.76 6.74
C GLY A 67 4.67 1.17 5.82
N ASP A 68 3.67 0.53 6.43
CA ASP A 68 2.52 -0.01 5.70
C ASP A 68 1.69 1.11 5.06
N LEU A 69 1.11 0.81 3.90
CA LEU A 69 0.18 1.70 3.22
C LEU A 69 -1.22 1.45 3.76
N ALA A 70 -1.81 2.44 4.43
CA ALA A 70 -3.19 2.42 4.86
C ALA A 70 -4.10 2.87 3.71
N ILE A 71 -5.24 2.20 3.52
CA ILE A 71 -6.23 2.54 2.50
C ILE A 71 -7.60 2.63 3.17
N ASP A 72 -8.28 3.76 3.00
CA ASP A 72 -9.66 3.98 3.42
C ASP A 72 -10.49 4.37 2.21
N CYS A 73 -11.54 3.60 1.90
CA CYS A 73 -12.44 3.85 0.79
C CYS A 73 -13.86 4.08 1.30
N LYS A 74 -14.52 5.11 0.79
CA LYS A 74 -15.90 5.46 1.17
C LYS A 74 -16.73 6.02 0.02
N LYS A 75 -18.01 5.71 0.03
CA LYS A 75 -19.05 6.31 -0.82
C LYS A 75 -20.42 6.03 -0.25
N ASP A 76 -21.23 7.07 -0.05
CA ASP A 76 -22.59 6.96 0.48
C ASP A 76 -22.66 6.10 1.76
N ARG A 77 -23.18 4.87 1.63
CA ARG A 77 -23.36 3.87 2.68
C ARG A 77 -22.28 2.80 2.69
N TYR A 78 -21.29 2.86 1.82
CA TYR A 78 -20.23 1.87 1.71
C TYR A 78 -18.94 2.43 2.25
N ALA A 79 -18.29 1.67 3.13
CA ALA A 79 -16.96 1.97 3.64
C ALA A 79 -16.13 0.69 3.69
N GLY A 80 -14.83 0.80 3.48
CA GLY A 80 -13.89 -0.32 3.62
C GLY A 80 -12.49 0.19 3.88
N THR A 81 -11.73 -0.59 4.64
CA THR A 81 -10.32 -0.30 4.90
C THR A 81 -9.47 -1.49 4.50
N ALA A 82 -8.24 -1.21 4.09
CA ALA A 82 -7.22 -2.22 3.82
C ALA A 82 -5.85 -1.70 4.26
N THR A 83 -4.95 -2.64 4.53
CA THR A 83 -3.54 -2.33 4.83
C THR A 83 -2.67 -3.12 3.87
N ALA A 84 -1.89 -2.41 3.06
CA ALA A 84 -0.87 -3.00 2.22
C ALA A 84 0.44 -3.06 2.99
N VAL A 85 0.82 -4.28 3.38
CA VAL A 85 2.06 -4.53 4.11
C VAL A 85 3.26 -4.19 3.23
N SER A 86 4.15 -3.36 3.75
CA SER A 86 5.43 -3.06 3.11
C SER A 86 6.38 -4.25 3.24
N LYS A 87 6.90 -4.76 2.12
CA LYS A 87 7.81 -5.93 2.11
C LYS A 87 9.15 -5.58 1.50
N SER A 88 10.24 -5.99 2.17
CA SER A 88 11.59 -5.82 1.62
C SER A 88 11.73 -6.58 0.30
N ASN A 89 12.23 -5.91 -0.72
CA ASN A 89 12.43 -6.48 -2.05
C ASN A 89 13.90 -6.87 -2.29
N GLY A 90 14.15 -7.52 -3.44
CA GLY A 90 15.49 -7.98 -3.82
C GLY A 90 16.51 -6.85 -4.04
N ALA A 91 16.07 -5.60 -4.23
CA ALA A 91 16.96 -4.47 -4.45
C ALA A 91 17.77 -4.12 -3.18
N VAL A 92 17.18 -4.34 -1.99
CA VAL A 92 17.89 -4.24 -0.70
C VAL A 92 19.15 -5.11 -0.70
N TRP A 93 19.06 -6.32 -1.25
CA TRP A 93 20.19 -7.25 -1.29
C TRP A 93 21.27 -6.81 -2.27
N GLY A 94 20.92 -6.17 -3.39
CA GLY A 94 21.88 -5.62 -4.35
C GLY A 94 22.72 -4.48 -3.75
N ASN A 95 22.08 -3.56 -3.01
CA ASN A 95 22.76 -2.45 -2.36
C ASN A 95 23.52 -2.85 -1.10
N ILE A 96 23.09 -3.90 -0.39
CA ILE A 96 23.90 -4.55 0.65
C ILE A 96 25.18 -5.17 0.06
N LEU A 97 25.06 -5.87 -1.07
CA LEU A 97 26.20 -6.56 -1.70
C LEU A 97 27.19 -5.59 -2.35
N LEU A 98 26.73 -4.46 -2.89
CA LEU A 98 27.57 -3.46 -3.57
C LEU A 98 28.04 -2.32 -2.65
N GLY A 99 27.28 -1.96 -1.62
CA GLY A 99 27.53 -0.81 -0.73
C GLY A 99 27.66 -1.15 0.77
N GLY A 100 27.60 -2.43 1.15
CA GLY A 100 27.70 -2.88 2.53
C GLY A 100 26.55 -2.38 3.42
N GLY A 101 26.78 -2.33 4.74
CA GLY A 101 25.79 -1.84 5.71
C GLY A 101 25.35 -0.37 5.49
N ILE A 102 26.18 0.44 4.82
CA ILE A 102 25.82 1.82 4.43
C ILE A 102 24.68 1.79 3.41
N GLY A 103 24.75 0.93 2.39
CA GLY A 103 23.71 0.76 1.37
C GLY A 103 22.38 0.35 1.98
N TYR A 104 22.40 -0.58 2.95
CA TYR A 104 21.22 -0.99 3.71
C TYR A 104 20.53 0.16 4.46
N ILE A 105 21.33 1.02 5.11
CA ILE A 105 20.80 2.16 5.89
C ILE A 105 20.15 3.20 4.96
N VAL A 106 20.78 3.49 3.81
CA VAL A 106 20.25 4.45 2.84
C VAL A 106 18.94 3.94 2.22
N ASP A 107 18.84 2.65 1.89
CA ASP A 107 17.61 2.07 1.34
C ASP A 107 16.47 2.05 2.34
N ARG A 108 16.78 1.78 3.62
CA ARG A 108 15.82 1.86 4.72
C ARG A 108 15.27 3.27 4.87
N ASN A 109 16.14 4.28 4.79
CA ASN A 109 15.74 5.68 4.95
C ASN A 109 14.95 6.22 3.75
N THR A 110 15.10 5.62 2.57
CA THR A 110 14.46 6.13 1.34
C THR A 110 13.25 5.30 0.89
N GLY A 111 13.00 4.14 1.49
CA GLY A 111 11.91 3.24 1.10
C GLY A 111 12.14 2.48 -0.21
N ALA A 112 13.23 2.74 -0.93
CA ALA A 112 13.55 2.14 -2.24
C ALA A 112 13.66 0.61 -2.21
N GLY A 113 13.99 0.06 -1.04
CA GLY A 113 14.13 -1.36 -0.79
C GLY A 113 12.85 -2.10 -0.41
N PHE A 114 11.69 -1.45 -0.49
CA PHE A 114 10.41 -2.01 -0.05
C PHE A 114 9.40 -1.90 -1.16
N ASP A 115 8.52 -2.89 -1.30
CA ASP A 115 7.39 -2.84 -2.24
C ASP A 115 6.07 -3.11 -1.52
N TYR A 116 5.02 -2.47 -2.02
CA TYR A 116 3.63 -2.79 -1.69
C TYR A 116 3.09 -3.86 -2.67
N PRO A 117 1.99 -4.57 -2.33
CA PRO A 117 1.26 -5.36 -3.30
C PRO A 117 0.80 -4.50 -4.49
N ALA A 118 1.08 -4.94 -5.72
CA ALA A 118 0.70 -4.19 -6.93
C ALA A 118 -0.82 -4.06 -7.12
N ASN A 119 -1.59 -5.02 -6.60
CA ASN A 119 -3.04 -5.05 -6.66
C ASN A 119 -3.60 -5.19 -5.25
N ILE A 120 -4.43 -4.24 -4.83
CA ILE A 120 -5.07 -4.24 -3.52
C ILE A 120 -6.58 -4.27 -3.71
N THR A 121 -7.22 -5.17 -2.99
CA THR A 121 -8.67 -5.30 -2.97
C THR A 121 -9.18 -4.83 -1.62
N VAL A 122 -10.05 -3.81 -1.63
CA VAL A 122 -10.70 -3.31 -0.43
C VAL A 122 -12.08 -3.94 -0.32
N VAL A 123 -12.30 -4.70 0.76
CA VAL A 123 -13.61 -5.29 1.04
C VAL A 123 -14.48 -4.24 1.73
N LEU A 124 -15.63 -3.97 1.12
CA LEU A 124 -16.59 -2.99 1.59
C LEU A 124 -17.57 -3.61 2.56
N ARG A 125 -18.06 -2.77 3.46
CA ARG A 125 -19.21 -3.02 4.32
C ARG A 125 -20.19 -1.87 4.18
N GLN A 126 -21.48 -2.17 4.36
CA GLN A 126 -22.46 -1.13 4.52
C GLN A 126 -22.34 -0.52 5.93
N VAL A 127 -22.20 0.80 5.99
CA VAL A 127 -22.27 1.60 7.20
C VAL A 127 -23.67 2.20 7.29
N ASP A 128 -24.44 1.70 8.25
CA ASP A 128 -25.74 2.23 8.60
C ASP A 128 -25.55 3.67 9.16
N SER A 129 -26.55 4.56 9.13
CA SER A 129 -26.38 6.02 9.37
C SER A 129 -26.01 6.38 10.81
N ALA A 130 -25.86 5.38 11.66
CA ALA A 130 -25.30 5.53 12.98
C ALA A 130 -24.16 4.52 13.07
N GLY A 131 -22.99 4.95 13.50
CA GLY A 131 -21.80 4.12 13.67
C GLY A 131 -21.96 3.05 14.74
N ILE A 132 -22.84 2.08 14.50
CA ILE A 132 -23.07 0.91 15.34
C ILE A 132 -22.79 -0.30 14.43
N PRO A 133 -21.74 -1.09 14.71
CA PRO A 133 -21.53 -2.33 13.98
C PRO A 133 -22.71 -3.27 14.25
N LYS A 134 -23.19 -3.97 13.23
CA LYS A 134 -24.30 -4.94 13.28
C LYS A 134 -24.15 -6.04 14.35
N ASN A 135 -22.99 -6.16 14.98
CA ASN A 135 -22.66 -7.15 16.02
C ASN A 135 -22.28 -6.53 17.39
N ALA A 136 -22.53 -5.23 17.64
CA ALA A 136 -22.42 -4.72 19.01
C ALA A 136 -23.56 -5.31 19.86
N PRO A 137 -23.29 -5.91 21.04
CA PRO A 137 -24.35 -6.21 22.00
C PRO A 137 -25.12 -4.93 22.28
N LEU A 138 -26.44 -4.97 22.06
CA LEU A 138 -27.32 -3.83 22.27
C LEU A 138 -27.22 -3.40 23.74
N ALA A 139 -26.47 -2.32 24.01
CA ALA A 139 -26.64 -1.62 25.27
C ALA A 139 -28.04 -0.99 25.27
N PRO A 140 -28.80 -1.07 26.38
CA PRO A 140 -30.12 -0.48 26.44
C PRO A 140 -30.01 1.04 26.27
N VAL A 141 -30.61 1.56 25.20
CA VAL A 141 -30.77 3.00 24.97
C VAL A 141 -31.63 3.58 26.09
N SER A 142 -31.03 4.47 26.89
CA SER A 142 -31.71 5.26 27.91
C SER A 142 -32.65 6.27 27.25
N ALA A 143 -33.85 6.43 27.79
CA ALA A 143 -34.99 7.16 27.23
C ALA A 143 -34.85 8.71 27.26
N ALA A 144 -33.64 9.26 27.10
CA ALA A 144 -33.39 10.70 27.23
C ALA A 144 -33.39 11.48 25.91
N ASP A 145 -33.30 10.83 24.74
CA ASP A 145 -33.01 11.52 23.47
C ASP A 145 -34.19 11.65 22.48
N VAL A 146 -35.45 11.66 22.95
CA VAL A 146 -36.57 12.00 22.07
C VAL A 146 -36.93 13.48 22.23
N PRO A 147 -36.60 14.36 21.27
CA PRO A 147 -37.10 15.73 21.27
C PRO A 147 -38.59 15.73 20.91
N VAL A 148 -39.42 16.15 21.87
CA VAL A 148 -40.85 16.41 21.67
C VAL A 148 -41.00 17.61 20.74
N LYS A 149 -41.61 17.38 19.57
CA LYS A 149 -42.05 18.44 18.66
C LYS A 149 -43.41 18.97 19.14
N THR A 150 -43.44 20.16 19.74
CA THR A 150 -44.69 20.90 20.00
C THR A 150 -45.13 21.67 18.75
N ASN A 151 -46.43 21.60 18.50
CA ASN A 151 -47.18 22.26 17.43
C ASN A 151 -47.39 23.74 17.74
#